data_AF-A0A6M2CT14-F1
#
_entry.id   AF-A0A6M2CT14-F1
#
_cell.length_a   1.000
_cell.length_b   1.000
_cell.length_c   1.000
_cell.angle_alpha   90.00
_cell.angle_beta   90.00
_cell.angle_gamma   90.00
#
_symmetry.space_group_name_H-M   'P 1'
#
loop_
_entity.id
_entity.type
_entity.pdbx_description
1 polymer ?
#
loop_
_entity_poly.entity_id
_entity_poly.type
_entity_poly.pdbx_seq_one_letter_code
_entity_poly.pdbx_strand_id
1 'polypeptide(L)'
;MADIQRSIKDLWVIISGNTNLRSNQLIGIELTKNADQVLNGLLYFTEKRQSKTTVPESFNQELLSKLSTLLGLDKQRSYELFCAYLTYEYRGTPDDLKATVASERNIPHILNEVWNYYRMERLFSLFCLRYILEHWQNPSHEYVKLFDGFLERFNEDEIIIKKIIEQLNMIVDTQPPSRESHGPYMTNTLIGQWVNYTLQEQCELLKIVLLYYKDIQPQLENIIQLLDVFQQKHNFGQRSSFRKLLGDSHRSTLDLISYLECLVLVESLDLDWLHRCHLKSMTDHQLLKDTDALQQLDRSMSCLGGNPAHGPLLLSWLLVRSWILPGTGTAGLGKEALRMDAFGYLNDALRHPAFFGDGVLPNKVHAIVYELVFLLVASFNHRSLGPIEPLYRLAVKLLEYPTVAQDFWKEGESSGLGHLLVEAEEMFPLKAEPLLEMLAALARASQHSSSNVISRFRALPCFLEPLAKVVLLLKHV
;
A
#
# COMPACT_ATOMS: atom_id res chain seq x y z
N MET A 1 -29.71 4.32 -28.91
CA MET A 1 -29.07 4.68 -27.63
C MET A 1 -27.58 4.64 -27.89
N ALA A 2 -26.80 5.60 -27.37
CA ALA A 2 -25.35 5.51 -27.40
C ALA A 2 -24.91 4.17 -26.75
N ASP A 3 -23.80 3.57 -27.18
CA ASP A 3 -23.20 2.44 -26.46
C ASP A 3 -22.67 2.98 -25.12
N ILE A 4 -23.56 3.05 -24.13
CA ILE A 4 -23.25 3.56 -22.79
C ILE A 4 -22.43 2.47 -22.11
N GLN A 5 -21.15 2.78 -21.89
CA GLN A 5 -20.23 1.89 -21.20
C GLN A 5 -20.77 1.58 -19.79
N ARG A 6 -20.57 0.33 -19.35
CA ARG A 6 -21.01 -0.13 -18.02
C ARG A 6 -20.37 0.73 -16.93
N SER A 7 -21.11 1.03 -15.87
CA SER A 7 -20.53 1.57 -14.65
C SER A 7 -19.41 0.64 -14.16
N ILE A 8 -18.26 1.21 -13.82
CA ILE A 8 -17.14 0.42 -13.31
C ILE A 8 -17.40 -0.07 -11.88
N LYS A 9 -18.26 0.62 -11.13
CA LYS A 9 -18.81 0.11 -9.87
C LYS A 9 -19.57 -1.19 -10.09
N ASP A 10 -20.40 -1.29 -11.12
CA ASP A 10 -21.11 -2.53 -11.45
C ASP A 10 -20.14 -3.65 -11.86
N LEU A 11 -19.07 -3.32 -12.61
CA LEU A 11 -18.01 -4.29 -12.90
C LEU A 11 -17.40 -4.82 -11.60
N TRP A 12 -17.02 -3.93 -10.69
CA TRP A 12 -16.45 -4.31 -9.39
C TRP A 12 -17.37 -5.26 -8.61
N VAL A 13 -18.67 -4.95 -8.53
CA VAL A 13 -19.67 -5.80 -7.87
C VAL A 13 -19.74 -7.20 -8.50
N ILE A 14 -19.62 -7.28 -9.83
CA ILE A 14 -19.71 -8.53 -10.57
C ILE A 14 -18.43 -9.38 -10.42
N ILE A 15 -17.24 -8.78 -10.53
CA ILE A 15 -15.98 -9.53 -10.43
C ILE A 15 -15.65 -9.92 -8.99
N SER A 16 -16.16 -9.19 -8.01
CA SER A 16 -15.96 -9.51 -6.58
C SER A 16 -16.88 -10.61 -6.05
N GLY A 17 -17.90 -11.03 -6.81
CA GLY A 17 -18.82 -12.09 -6.38
C GLY A 17 -19.71 -11.72 -5.17
N ASN A 18 -19.67 -10.47 -4.69
CA ASN A 18 -20.34 -10.02 -3.48
C ASN A 18 -21.88 -10.09 -3.51
N THR A 19 -22.50 -10.25 -4.68
CA THR A 19 -23.96 -10.29 -4.83
C THR A 19 -24.47 -11.61 -5.37
N ASN A 20 -23.85 -12.14 -6.43
CA ASN A 20 -24.07 -13.46 -6.99
C ASN A 20 -22.94 -13.81 -7.96
N LEU A 21 -22.46 -15.04 -7.94
CA LEU A 21 -21.51 -15.54 -8.93
C LEU A 21 -22.14 -15.51 -10.33
N ARG A 22 -21.43 -14.92 -11.29
CA ARG A 22 -21.76 -14.91 -12.71
C ARG A 22 -20.94 -15.95 -13.46
N SER A 23 -21.39 -16.32 -14.67
CA SER A 23 -20.66 -17.27 -15.51
C SER A 23 -19.31 -16.71 -15.96
N ASN A 24 -18.30 -17.60 -16.06
CA ASN A 24 -16.96 -17.22 -16.51
C ASN A 24 -16.96 -16.54 -17.89
N GLN A 25 -17.88 -16.95 -18.78
CA GLN A 25 -18.04 -16.30 -20.08
C GLN A 25 -18.44 -14.83 -19.95
N LEU A 26 -19.41 -14.51 -19.08
CA LEU A 26 -19.84 -13.13 -18.87
C LEU A 26 -18.71 -12.30 -18.24
N ILE A 27 -18.06 -12.83 -17.20
CA ILE A 27 -16.94 -12.15 -16.53
C ILE A 27 -15.81 -11.85 -17.53
N GLY A 28 -15.42 -12.83 -18.36
CA GLY A 28 -14.36 -12.64 -19.36
C GLY A 28 -14.69 -11.57 -20.40
N ILE A 29 -15.95 -11.52 -20.87
CA ILE A 29 -16.42 -10.47 -21.79
C ILE A 29 -16.37 -9.10 -21.10
N GLU A 30 -16.87 -8.99 -19.87
CA GLU A 30 -16.93 -7.72 -19.15
C GLU A 30 -15.53 -7.20 -18.78
N LEU A 31 -14.61 -8.07 -18.35
CA LEU A 31 -13.21 -7.72 -18.12
C LEU A 31 -12.54 -7.20 -19.40
N THR A 32 -12.75 -7.88 -20.52
CA THR A 32 -12.19 -7.45 -21.81
C THR A 32 -12.79 -6.13 -22.28
N LYS A 33 -14.12 -5.95 -22.19
CA LYS A 33 -14.81 -4.74 -22.63
C LYS A 33 -14.37 -3.51 -21.81
N ASN A 34 -14.08 -3.69 -20.52
CA ASN A 34 -13.74 -2.61 -19.60
C ASN A 34 -12.22 -2.51 -19.31
N ALA A 35 -11.39 -3.28 -20.01
CA ALA A 35 -9.94 -3.32 -19.77
C ALA A 35 -9.29 -1.92 -19.86
N ASP A 36 -9.67 -1.11 -20.85
CA ASP A 36 -9.17 0.26 -20.99
C ASP A 36 -9.42 1.11 -19.73
N GLN A 37 -10.61 1.00 -19.14
CA GLN A 37 -10.96 1.75 -17.93
C GLN A 37 -10.26 1.22 -16.68
N VAL A 38 -10.11 -0.10 -16.55
CA VAL A 38 -9.40 -0.74 -15.45
C VAL A 38 -7.91 -0.39 -15.47
N LEU A 39 -7.27 -0.47 -16.64
CA LEU A 39 -5.83 -0.24 -16.80
C LEU A 39 -5.46 1.25 -16.67
N ASN A 40 -6.27 2.15 -17.21
CA ASN A 40 -5.98 3.59 -17.14
C ASN A 40 -6.41 4.22 -15.81
N GLY A 41 -7.25 3.55 -15.00
CA GLY A 41 -7.65 4.02 -13.68
C GLY A 41 -8.11 5.49 -13.71
N LEU A 42 -7.40 6.35 -13.00
CA LEU A 42 -7.66 7.80 -12.95
C LEU A 42 -7.37 8.53 -14.27
N LEU A 43 -6.43 8.05 -15.10
CA LEU A 43 -6.09 8.65 -16.40
C LEU A 43 -7.27 8.59 -17.37
N TYR A 44 -8.14 7.59 -17.20
CA TYR A 44 -9.38 7.42 -17.97
C TYR A 44 -10.37 8.58 -17.80
N PHE A 45 -10.29 9.26 -16.65
CA PHE A 45 -11.19 10.33 -16.22
C PHE A 45 -10.57 11.72 -16.40
N THR A 46 -9.62 11.85 -17.33
CA THR A 46 -9.00 13.14 -17.67
C THR A 46 -9.62 13.72 -18.95
N GLU A 47 -9.47 15.03 -19.13
CA GLU A 47 -9.88 15.75 -20.36
C GLU A 47 -9.17 15.26 -21.63
N LYS A 48 -8.03 14.55 -21.48
CA LYS A 48 -7.27 14.02 -22.62
C LYS A 48 -8.00 12.90 -23.35
N ARG A 49 -8.96 12.23 -22.69
CA ARG A 49 -9.73 11.13 -23.29
C ARG A 49 -10.86 11.70 -24.15
N GLN A 50 -10.83 11.40 -25.44
CA GLN A 50 -11.92 11.76 -26.36
C GLN A 50 -13.15 10.89 -26.12
N SER A 51 -14.33 11.52 -26.00
CA SER A 51 -15.61 10.81 -26.04
C SER A 51 -16.03 10.55 -27.48
N LYS A 52 -16.61 9.38 -27.74
CA LYS A 52 -17.34 9.11 -28.99
C LYS A 52 -18.82 9.54 -28.91
N THR A 53 -19.27 9.97 -27.74
CA THR A 53 -20.67 10.33 -27.50
C THR A 53 -20.99 11.68 -28.11
N THR A 54 -22.01 11.73 -28.98
CA THR A 54 -22.54 12.98 -29.51
C THR A 54 -23.60 13.53 -28.58
N VAL A 55 -23.46 14.81 -28.21
CA VAL A 55 -24.47 15.53 -27.42
C VAL A 55 -25.64 15.89 -28.34
N PRO A 56 -26.89 15.49 -28.04
CA PRO A 56 -28.05 15.91 -28.80
C PRO A 56 -28.24 17.43 -28.74
N GLU A 57 -28.61 18.05 -29.85
CA GLU A 57 -28.91 19.49 -29.88
C GLU A 57 -30.06 19.87 -28.93
N SER A 58 -31.00 18.96 -28.73
CA SER A 58 -32.13 19.11 -27.80
C SER A 58 -31.74 19.04 -26.32
N PHE A 59 -30.49 18.65 -26.00
CA PHE A 59 -30.05 18.58 -24.62
C PHE A 59 -29.90 19.99 -24.03
N ASN A 60 -30.22 20.13 -22.73
CA ASN A 60 -30.10 21.41 -22.04
C ASN A 60 -28.62 21.87 -22.00
N GLN A 61 -28.29 22.82 -22.87
CA GLN A 61 -26.93 23.33 -23.04
C GLN A 61 -26.41 24.08 -21.82
N GLU A 62 -27.30 24.67 -21.03
CA GLU A 62 -26.95 25.36 -19.79
C GLU A 62 -26.55 24.34 -18.72
N LEU A 63 -27.36 23.30 -18.50
CA LEU A 63 -27.01 22.20 -17.60
C LEU A 63 -25.69 21.53 -18.04
N LEU A 64 -25.51 21.32 -19.34
CA LEU A 64 -24.28 20.75 -19.87
C LEU A 64 -23.06 21.60 -19.56
N SER A 65 -23.17 22.92 -19.71
CA SER A 65 -22.10 23.85 -19.38
C SER A 65 -21.80 23.81 -17.88
N LYS A 66 -22.83 23.79 -17.02
CA LYS A 66 -22.68 23.70 -15.56
C LYS A 66 -21.99 22.39 -15.15
N LEU A 67 -22.37 21.25 -15.76
CA LEU A 67 -21.73 19.96 -15.54
C LEU A 67 -20.26 19.94 -15.98
N SER A 68 -19.98 20.41 -17.20
CA SER A 68 -18.63 20.45 -17.76
C SER A 68 -17.68 21.29 -16.90
N THR A 69 -18.15 22.46 -16.46
CA THR A 69 -17.39 23.30 -15.53
C THR A 69 -17.20 22.64 -14.16
N LEU A 70 -18.25 22.04 -13.58
CA LEU A 70 -18.16 21.43 -12.25
C LEU A 70 -17.25 20.19 -12.21
N LEU A 71 -17.27 19.37 -13.27
CA LEU A 71 -16.47 18.16 -13.39
C LEU A 71 -15.02 18.44 -13.84
N GLY A 72 -14.77 19.60 -14.45
CA GLY A 72 -13.48 19.90 -15.07
C GLY A 72 -13.20 19.03 -16.30
N LEU A 73 -14.24 18.73 -17.08
CA LEU A 73 -14.19 17.88 -18.27
C LEU A 73 -14.83 18.58 -19.46
N ASP A 74 -14.51 18.16 -20.68
CA ASP A 74 -15.21 18.66 -21.87
C ASP A 74 -16.70 18.26 -21.87
N LYS A 75 -17.47 18.95 -22.72
CA LYS A 75 -18.93 18.76 -22.78
C LYS A 75 -19.32 17.35 -23.22
N GLN A 76 -18.62 16.73 -24.17
CA GLN A 76 -18.95 15.39 -24.61
C GLN A 76 -18.74 14.36 -23.48
N ARG A 77 -17.60 14.43 -22.78
CA ARG A 77 -17.32 13.56 -21.63
C ARG A 77 -18.28 13.78 -20.47
N SER A 78 -18.63 15.04 -20.21
CA SER A 78 -19.59 15.39 -19.16
C SER A 78 -20.99 14.84 -19.46
N TYR A 79 -21.41 14.90 -20.73
CA TYR A 79 -22.67 14.33 -21.18
C TYR A 79 -22.68 12.80 -21.14
N GLU A 80 -21.56 12.15 -21.51
CA GLU A 80 -21.41 10.70 -21.40
C GLU A 80 -21.54 10.23 -19.95
N LEU A 81 -20.86 10.90 -19.01
CA LEU A 81 -20.97 10.62 -17.58
C LEU A 81 -22.38 10.86 -17.05
N PHE A 82 -23.04 11.92 -17.50
CA PHE A 82 -24.43 12.19 -17.15
C PHE A 82 -25.36 11.07 -17.63
N CYS A 83 -25.19 10.59 -18.87
CA CYS A 83 -25.97 9.46 -19.38
C CYS A 83 -25.69 8.17 -18.61
N ALA A 84 -24.44 7.91 -18.24
CA ALA A 84 -24.08 6.76 -17.41
C ALA A 84 -24.72 6.86 -16.03
N TYR A 85 -24.67 8.02 -15.38
CA TYR A 85 -25.37 8.29 -14.11
C TYR A 85 -26.87 7.96 -14.21
N LEU A 86 -27.54 8.48 -15.25
CA LEU A 86 -28.97 8.24 -15.47
C LEU A 86 -29.30 6.76 -15.70
N THR A 87 -28.34 6.00 -16.23
CA THR A 87 -28.53 4.57 -16.55
C THR A 87 -28.33 3.68 -15.32
N TYR A 88 -27.32 3.98 -14.49
CA TYR A 88 -26.85 3.05 -13.45
C TYR A 88 -27.19 3.48 -12.02
N GLU A 89 -27.31 4.78 -11.73
CA GLU A 89 -27.52 5.26 -10.36
C GLU A 89 -28.83 6.01 -10.15
N TYR A 90 -29.32 6.73 -11.17
CA TYR A 90 -30.55 7.51 -11.04
C TYR A 90 -31.76 6.61 -10.76
N ARG A 91 -32.51 6.92 -9.70
CA ARG A 91 -33.68 6.15 -9.25
C ARG A 91 -35.02 6.78 -9.62
N GLY A 92 -35.02 7.98 -10.20
CA GLY A 92 -36.25 8.68 -10.62
C GLY A 92 -36.77 8.24 -11.98
N THR A 93 -37.98 8.65 -12.31
CA THR A 93 -38.59 8.43 -13.63
C THR A 93 -38.13 9.49 -14.64
N PRO A 94 -38.30 9.26 -15.95
CA PRO A 94 -38.01 10.29 -16.96
C PRO A 94 -38.78 11.60 -16.76
N ASP A 95 -39.98 11.54 -16.20
CA ASP A 95 -40.79 12.74 -15.93
C ASP A 95 -40.31 13.47 -14.67
N ASP A 96 -39.82 12.75 -13.65
CA ASP A 96 -39.12 13.34 -12.50
C ASP A 96 -37.87 14.10 -12.98
N LEU A 97 -37.10 13.49 -13.88
CA LEU A 97 -35.90 14.12 -14.43
C LEU A 97 -36.24 15.40 -15.19
N LYS A 98 -37.26 15.38 -16.05
CA LYS A 98 -37.73 16.58 -16.78
C LYS A 98 -38.15 17.68 -15.81
N ALA A 99 -38.95 17.35 -14.80
CA ALA A 99 -39.40 18.30 -13.78
C ALA A 99 -38.23 18.87 -12.97
N THR A 100 -37.23 18.04 -12.67
CA THR A 100 -36.04 18.43 -11.92
C THR A 100 -35.16 19.37 -12.73
N VAL A 101 -34.89 19.05 -14.00
CA VAL A 101 -34.07 19.88 -14.89
C VAL A 101 -34.79 21.17 -15.32
N ALA A 102 -36.13 21.20 -15.29
CA ALA A 102 -36.91 22.41 -15.57
C ALA A 102 -36.85 23.46 -14.44
N SER A 103 -36.43 23.07 -13.23
CA SER A 103 -36.35 23.95 -12.07
C SER A 103 -34.90 24.28 -11.72
N GLU A 104 -34.50 25.54 -11.88
CA GLU A 104 -33.16 26.01 -11.48
C GLU A 104 -32.81 25.74 -10.02
N ARG A 105 -33.82 25.64 -9.14
CA ARG A 105 -33.62 25.31 -7.72
C ARG A 105 -33.08 23.88 -7.52
N ASN A 106 -33.35 22.98 -8.45
CA ASN A 106 -33.00 21.57 -8.34
C ASN A 106 -31.70 21.22 -9.10
N ILE A 107 -31.22 22.11 -9.96
CA ILE A 107 -29.95 21.94 -10.69
C ILE A 107 -28.77 21.64 -9.77
N PRO A 108 -28.54 22.33 -8.61
CA PRO A 108 -27.45 21.99 -7.71
C PRO A 108 -27.47 20.53 -7.24
N HIS A 109 -28.65 19.96 -7.04
CA HIS A 109 -28.79 18.59 -6.56
C HIS A 109 -28.32 17.58 -7.61
N ILE A 110 -28.83 17.69 -8.84
CA ILE A 110 -28.39 16.83 -9.97
C ILE A 110 -26.88 16.97 -10.19
N LEU A 111 -26.37 18.20 -10.17
CA LEU A 111 -24.93 18.45 -10.35
C LEU A 111 -24.09 17.73 -9.29
N ASN A 112 -24.50 17.79 -8.02
CA ASN A 112 -23.82 17.11 -6.93
C ASN A 112 -23.89 15.58 -7.05
N GLU A 113 -25.04 15.02 -7.46
CA GLU A 113 -25.18 13.57 -7.66
C GLU A 113 -24.27 13.06 -8.77
N VAL A 114 -24.21 13.76 -9.90
CA VAL A 114 -23.34 13.40 -11.03
C VAL A 114 -21.87 13.55 -10.66
N TRP A 115 -21.50 14.59 -9.89
CA TRP A 115 -20.13 14.75 -9.38
C TRP A 115 -19.73 13.60 -8.46
N ASN A 116 -20.62 13.19 -7.55
CA ASN A 116 -20.37 12.04 -6.67
C ASN A 116 -20.25 10.73 -7.47
N TYR A 117 -21.13 10.51 -8.44
CA TYR A 117 -21.03 9.38 -9.36
C TYR A 117 -19.66 9.34 -10.06
N TYR A 118 -19.23 10.47 -10.62
CA TYR A 118 -17.93 10.60 -11.25
C TYR A 118 -16.76 10.25 -10.31
N ARG A 119 -16.77 10.73 -9.06
CA ARG A 119 -15.72 10.39 -8.07
C ARG A 119 -15.74 8.93 -7.66
N MET A 120 -16.93 8.34 -7.52
CA MET A 120 -17.06 6.91 -7.25
C MET A 120 -16.48 6.09 -8.41
N GLU A 121 -16.85 6.37 -9.65
CA GLU A 121 -16.35 5.64 -10.82
C GLU A 121 -14.82 5.65 -10.88
N ARG A 122 -14.16 6.79 -10.58
CA ARG A 122 -12.70 6.86 -10.47
C ARG A 122 -12.13 5.86 -9.46
N LEU A 123 -12.70 5.81 -8.27
CA LEU A 123 -12.23 4.94 -7.20
C LEU A 123 -12.50 3.46 -7.50
N PHE A 124 -13.66 3.13 -8.07
CA PHE A 124 -14.02 1.76 -8.43
C PHE A 124 -13.16 1.19 -9.56
N SER A 125 -12.60 2.02 -10.46
CA SER A 125 -11.59 1.57 -11.41
C SER A 125 -10.34 1.02 -10.69
N LEU A 126 -9.88 1.71 -9.65
CA LEU A 126 -8.74 1.25 -8.84
C LEU A 126 -9.09 -0.01 -8.07
N PHE A 127 -10.29 -0.09 -7.49
CA PHE A 127 -10.75 -1.29 -6.80
C PHE A 127 -10.83 -2.51 -7.72
N CYS A 128 -11.22 -2.34 -8.99
CA CYS A 128 -11.22 -3.45 -9.96
C CYS A 128 -9.80 -4.00 -10.16
N LEU A 129 -8.83 -3.12 -10.46
CA LEU A 129 -7.45 -3.55 -10.69
C LEU A 129 -6.83 -4.18 -9.43
N ARG A 130 -7.04 -3.56 -8.26
CA ARG A 130 -6.61 -4.10 -6.97
C ARG A 130 -7.18 -5.50 -6.74
N TYR A 131 -8.48 -5.69 -6.97
CA TYR A 131 -9.14 -6.99 -6.77
C TYR A 131 -8.60 -8.08 -7.70
N ILE A 132 -8.30 -7.73 -8.96
CA ILE A 132 -7.65 -8.65 -9.91
C ILE A 132 -6.28 -9.07 -9.37
N LEU A 133 -5.43 -8.11 -8.98
CA LEU A 133 -4.09 -8.37 -8.43
C LEU A 133 -4.11 -9.11 -7.08
N GLU A 134 -5.19 -8.96 -6.31
CA GLU A 134 -5.34 -9.67 -5.05
C GLU A 134 -5.63 -11.18 -5.24
N HIS A 135 -6.27 -11.54 -6.35
CA HIS A 135 -6.85 -12.88 -6.52
C HIS A 135 -6.38 -13.67 -7.74
N TRP A 136 -5.55 -13.09 -8.61
CA TRP A 136 -5.10 -13.74 -9.85
C TRP A 136 -4.30 -15.03 -9.63
N GLN A 137 -3.68 -15.20 -8.46
CA GLN A 137 -2.99 -16.44 -8.06
C GLN A 137 -3.69 -17.23 -6.96
N ASN A 138 -4.89 -16.82 -6.53
CA ASN A 138 -5.60 -17.55 -5.49
C ASN A 138 -6.33 -18.77 -6.08
N PRO A 139 -5.85 -20.01 -5.87
CA PRO A 139 -6.46 -21.19 -6.46
C PRO A 139 -7.88 -21.46 -5.96
N SER A 140 -8.28 -20.85 -4.83
CA SER A 140 -9.62 -20.98 -4.26
C SER A 140 -10.61 -19.96 -4.84
N HIS A 141 -10.15 -19.00 -5.65
CA HIS A 141 -11.00 -17.95 -6.21
C HIS A 141 -11.64 -18.40 -7.53
N GLU A 142 -12.97 -18.26 -7.64
CA GLU A 142 -13.76 -18.73 -8.79
C GLU A 142 -13.24 -18.21 -10.15
N TYR A 143 -12.82 -16.93 -10.19
CA TYR A 143 -12.36 -16.25 -11.40
C TYR A 143 -10.84 -16.20 -11.58
N VAL A 144 -10.07 -17.00 -10.83
CA VAL A 144 -8.59 -16.97 -10.85
C VAL A 144 -8.01 -17.01 -12.27
N LYS A 145 -8.48 -17.93 -13.12
CA LYS A 145 -8.01 -18.08 -14.51
C LYS A 145 -8.33 -16.87 -15.39
N LEU A 146 -9.42 -16.14 -15.11
CA LEU A 146 -9.80 -14.95 -15.87
C LEU A 146 -8.95 -13.75 -15.46
N PHE A 147 -8.58 -13.66 -14.18
CA PHE A 147 -7.69 -12.63 -13.68
C PHE A 147 -6.25 -12.84 -14.17
N ASP A 148 -5.77 -14.08 -14.10
CA ASP A 148 -4.49 -14.50 -14.68
C ASP A 148 -4.42 -14.16 -16.18
N GLY A 149 -5.40 -14.63 -16.98
CA GLY A 149 -5.48 -14.31 -18.41
C GLY A 149 -5.68 -12.82 -18.72
N PHE A 150 -6.25 -12.03 -17.80
CA PHE A 150 -6.32 -10.58 -17.94
C PHE A 150 -4.92 -9.96 -17.81
N LEU A 151 -4.14 -10.36 -16.81
CA LEU A 151 -2.78 -9.86 -16.61
C LEU A 151 -1.85 -10.30 -17.73
N GLU A 152 -1.90 -11.57 -18.15
CA GLU A 152 -1.13 -12.07 -19.31
C GLU A 152 -1.38 -11.26 -20.58
N ARG A 153 -2.64 -10.88 -20.81
CA ARG A 153 -3.03 -10.14 -22.02
C ARG A 153 -2.71 -8.66 -21.97
N PHE A 154 -2.81 -8.03 -20.80
CA PHE A 154 -2.83 -6.57 -20.69
C PHE A 154 -1.65 -5.98 -19.92
N ASN A 155 -0.77 -6.79 -19.33
CA ASN A 155 0.43 -6.33 -18.63
C ASN A 155 1.72 -6.48 -19.46
N GLU A 156 1.61 -6.42 -20.79
CA GLU A 156 2.79 -6.39 -21.67
C GLU A 156 3.69 -5.19 -21.33
N ASP A 157 5.01 -5.41 -21.34
CA ASP A 157 6.03 -4.42 -20.99
C ASP A 157 5.77 -3.68 -19.67
N GLU A 158 5.14 -4.35 -18.69
CA GLU A 158 4.82 -3.80 -17.37
C GLU A 158 3.96 -2.51 -17.44
N ILE A 159 3.09 -2.42 -18.44
CA ILE A 159 2.28 -1.22 -18.66
C ILE A 159 1.38 -0.88 -17.47
N ILE A 160 0.97 -1.86 -16.66
CA ILE A 160 0.14 -1.62 -15.47
C ILE A 160 0.90 -0.75 -14.47
N ILE A 161 2.10 -1.16 -14.06
CA ILE A 161 2.87 -0.39 -13.07
C ILE A 161 3.29 0.97 -13.62
N LYS A 162 3.67 1.07 -14.89
CA LYS A 162 3.99 2.36 -15.54
C LYS A 162 2.80 3.33 -15.48
N LYS A 163 1.58 2.86 -15.77
CA LYS A 163 0.35 3.67 -15.65
C LYS A 163 0.02 4.01 -14.20
N ILE A 164 0.31 3.15 -13.24
CA ILE A 164 0.08 3.44 -11.82
C ILE A 164 1.07 4.51 -11.33
N ILE A 165 2.34 4.46 -11.74
CA ILE A 165 3.33 5.51 -11.46
C ILE A 165 2.89 6.84 -12.09
N GLU A 166 2.41 6.83 -13.33
CA GLU A 166 1.86 8.03 -13.98
C GLU A 166 0.67 8.61 -13.18
N GLN A 167 -0.23 7.77 -12.68
CA GLN A 167 -1.35 8.18 -11.84
C GLN A 167 -0.90 8.75 -10.49
N LEU A 168 0.08 8.14 -9.83
CA LEU A 168 0.67 8.65 -8.59
C LEU A 168 1.30 10.04 -8.81
N ASN A 169 2.05 10.19 -9.90
CA ASN A 169 2.66 11.46 -10.27
C ASN A 169 1.60 12.54 -10.52
N MET A 170 0.52 12.21 -11.23
CA MET A 170 -0.60 13.12 -11.50
C MET A 170 -1.33 13.52 -10.21
N ILE A 171 -1.68 12.57 -9.34
CA ILE A 171 -2.53 12.85 -8.18
C ILE A 171 -1.82 13.67 -7.12
N VAL A 172 -0.50 13.51 -6.95
CA VAL A 172 0.31 14.30 -6.00
C VAL A 172 0.39 15.77 -6.43
N ASP A 173 0.40 16.05 -7.73
CA ASP A 173 0.48 17.42 -8.27
C ASP A 173 -0.90 18.10 -8.40
N THR A 174 -2.00 17.36 -8.23
CA THR A 174 -3.35 17.87 -8.46
C THR A 174 -3.70 18.99 -7.49
N GLN A 175 -4.27 20.08 -8.00
CA GLN A 175 -4.73 21.21 -7.18
C GLN A 175 -6.16 20.99 -6.69
N PRO A 176 -6.51 21.47 -5.48
CA PRO A 176 -7.89 21.41 -5.02
C PRO A 176 -8.81 22.23 -5.95
N PRO A 177 -10.04 21.76 -6.22
CA PRO A 177 -10.99 22.53 -6.99
C PRO A 177 -11.43 23.76 -6.20
N SER A 178 -11.83 24.80 -6.93
CA SER A 178 -12.31 26.06 -6.35
C SER A 178 -13.53 26.56 -7.11
N ARG A 179 -14.19 27.60 -6.59
CA ARG A 179 -15.31 28.23 -7.29
C ARG A 179 -14.87 28.96 -8.55
N GLU A 180 -13.64 29.45 -8.57
CA GLU A 180 -13.04 30.12 -9.73
C GLU A 180 -12.74 29.11 -10.84
N SER A 181 -12.26 27.91 -10.49
CA SER A 181 -11.89 26.89 -11.46
C SER A 181 -13.07 26.00 -11.90
N HIS A 182 -13.99 25.66 -10.99
CA HIS A 182 -15.07 24.68 -11.20
C HIS A 182 -16.47 25.29 -11.03
N GLY A 183 -16.57 26.63 -11.01
CA GLY A 183 -17.83 27.35 -10.99
C GLY A 183 -18.52 27.40 -9.61
N PRO A 184 -19.66 28.10 -9.52
CA PRO A 184 -20.30 28.43 -8.24
C PRO A 184 -20.85 27.21 -7.47
N TYR A 185 -21.07 26.09 -8.16
CA TYR A 185 -21.55 24.84 -7.57
C TYR A 185 -20.45 24.04 -6.86
N MET A 186 -19.17 24.42 -7.02
CA MET A 186 -18.08 23.86 -6.23
C MET A 186 -18.13 24.41 -4.79
N THR A 187 -18.91 23.75 -3.95
CA THR A 187 -19.13 24.15 -2.56
C THR A 187 -17.99 23.66 -1.64
N ASN A 188 -17.88 24.24 -0.44
CA ASN A 188 -16.93 23.76 0.58
C ASN A 188 -17.16 22.28 0.94
N THR A 189 -18.42 21.81 0.87
CA THR A 189 -18.75 20.40 1.07
C THR A 189 -18.13 19.51 -0.01
N LEU A 190 -18.28 19.89 -1.29
CA LEU A 190 -17.66 19.14 -2.39
C LEU A 190 -16.13 19.21 -2.33
N ILE A 191 -15.55 20.35 -1.93
CA ILE A 191 -14.10 20.49 -1.73
C ILE A 191 -13.62 19.54 -0.62
N GLY A 192 -14.34 19.46 0.50
CA GLY A 192 -14.03 18.49 1.57
C GLY A 192 -14.16 17.04 1.12
N GLN A 193 -15.19 16.70 0.34
CA GLN A 193 -15.34 15.37 -0.25
C GLN A 193 -14.22 15.08 -1.26
N TRP A 194 -13.81 16.07 -2.06
CA TRP A 194 -12.73 15.95 -3.01
C TRP A 194 -11.43 15.56 -2.29
N VAL A 195 -11.11 16.20 -1.16
CA VAL A 195 -9.93 15.85 -0.35
C VAL A 195 -9.98 14.38 0.08
N ASN A 196 -11.13 13.92 0.60
CA ASN A 196 -11.29 12.53 1.03
C ASN A 196 -11.12 11.53 -0.12
N TYR A 197 -11.76 11.78 -1.27
CA TYR A 197 -11.60 10.92 -2.45
C TYR A 197 -10.16 10.92 -2.96
N THR A 198 -9.48 12.07 -2.99
CA THR A 198 -8.09 12.14 -3.45
C THR A 198 -7.14 11.35 -2.54
N LEU A 199 -7.29 11.46 -1.21
CA LEU A 199 -6.50 10.66 -0.27
C LEU A 199 -6.81 9.15 -0.36
N GLN A 200 -8.06 8.78 -0.61
CA GLN A 200 -8.44 7.39 -0.86
C GLN A 200 -7.82 6.88 -2.17
N GLU A 201 -7.93 7.64 -3.26
CA GLU A 201 -7.31 7.31 -4.55
C GLU A 201 -5.78 7.11 -4.40
N GLN A 202 -5.09 7.96 -3.62
CA GLN A 202 -3.66 7.78 -3.29
C GLN A 202 -3.38 6.47 -2.54
N CYS A 203 -4.14 6.19 -1.48
CA CYS A 203 -4.02 4.92 -0.75
C CYS A 203 -4.19 3.72 -1.68
N GLU A 204 -5.18 3.76 -2.57
CA GLU A 204 -5.49 2.64 -3.46
C GLU A 204 -4.43 2.41 -4.53
N LEU A 205 -3.88 3.47 -5.10
CA LEU A 205 -2.75 3.36 -6.03
C LEU A 205 -1.55 2.68 -5.36
N LEU A 206 -1.21 3.07 -4.11
CA LEU A 206 -0.08 2.47 -3.41
C LEU A 206 -0.31 1.00 -3.03
N LYS A 207 -1.54 0.62 -2.67
CA LYS A 207 -1.91 -0.79 -2.46
C LYS A 207 -1.78 -1.61 -3.74
N ILE A 208 -2.17 -1.03 -4.89
CA ILE A 208 -1.98 -1.67 -6.20
C ILE A 208 -0.49 -1.90 -6.47
N VAL A 209 0.39 -0.94 -6.18
CA VAL A 209 1.84 -1.13 -6.34
C VAL A 209 2.36 -2.27 -5.46
N LEU A 210 1.98 -2.32 -4.18
CA LEU A 210 2.37 -3.42 -3.28
C LEU A 210 1.93 -4.80 -3.78
N LEU A 211 0.67 -4.91 -4.23
CA LEU A 211 0.14 -6.16 -4.76
C LEU A 211 0.79 -6.54 -6.10
N TYR A 212 1.16 -5.56 -6.92
CA TYR A 212 1.87 -5.81 -8.17
C TYR A 212 3.27 -6.37 -7.91
N TYR A 213 4.05 -5.72 -7.04
CA TYR A 213 5.41 -6.17 -6.71
C TYR A 213 5.48 -7.40 -5.82
N LYS A 214 4.37 -7.81 -5.20
CA LYS A 214 4.28 -9.10 -4.49
C LYS A 214 4.66 -10.27 -5.38
N ASP A 215 4.32 -10.22 -6.67
CA ASP A 215 4.44 -11.36 -7.58
C ASP A 215 5.24 -11.03 -8.86
N ILE A 216 5.55 -9.75 -9.12
CA ILE A 216 6.26 -9.30 -10.32
C ILE A 216 7.53 -8.58 -9.90
N GLN A 217 8.67 -9.00 -10.46
CA GLN A 217 9.97 -8.41 -10.17
C GLN A 217 10.02 -6.92 -10.57
N PRO A 218 10.40 -6.01 -9.66
CA PRO A 218 10.51 -4.59 -9.97
C PRO A 218 11.66 -4.26 -10.94
N GLN A 219 11.44 -3.33 -11.88
CA GLN A 219 12.54 -2.74 -12.65
C GLN A 219 13.14 -1.56 -11.92
N LEU A 220 14.46 -1.41 -12.01
CA LEU A 220 15.21 -0.33 -11.35
C LEU A 220 14.72 1.07 -11.76
N GLU A 221 14.36 1.26 -13.02
CA GLU A 221 13.77 2.52 -13.49
C GLU A 221 12.47 2.87 -12.74
N ASN A 222 11.58 1.89 -12.55
CA ASN A 222 10.32 2.10 -11.83
C ASN A 222 10.56 2.42 -10.34
N ILE A 223 11.55 1.79 -9.71
CA ILE A 223 11.95 2.09 -8.32
C ILE A 223 12.42 3.54 -8.19
N ILE A 224 13.27 4.00 -9.11
CA ILE A 224 13.79 5.36 -9.13
C ILE A 224 12.65 6.36 -9.32
N GLN A 225 11.73 6.10 -10.27
CA GLN A 225 10.58 6.97 -10.50
C GLN A 225 9.65 7.05 -9.26
N LEU A 226 9.38 5.92 -8.59
CA LEU A 226 8.60 5.89 -7.36
C LEU A 226 9.28 6.70 -6.25
N LEU A 227 10.59 6.49 -6.04
CA LEU A 227 11.36 7.26 -5.05
C LEU A 227 11.31 8.76 -5.35
N ASP A 228 11.48 9.16 -6.62
CA ASP A 228 11.42 10.57 -7.02
C ASP A 228 10.03 11.17 -6.73
N VAL A 229 8.94 10.46 -7.03
CA VAL A 229 7.58 10.93 -6.70
C VAL A 229 7.40 11.07 -5.18
N PHE A 230 7.76 10.04 -4.40
CA PHE A 230 7.55 10.00 -2.96
C PHE A 230 8.43 11.00 -2.21
N GLN A 231 9.68 11.17 -2.62
CA GLN A 231 10.64 12.05 -1.97
C GLN A 231 10.50 13.50 -2.42
N GLN A 232 10.52 13.77 -3.73
CA GLN A 232 10.60 15.15 -4.25
C GLN A 232 9.24 15.86 -4.25
N LYS A 233 8.17 15.12 -4.57
CA LYS A 233 6.83 15.70 -4.75
C LYS A 233 5.94 15.52 -3.53
N HIS A 234 5.82 14.30 -3.02
CA HIS A 234 4.85 13.98 -1.97
C HIS A 234 5.42 14.12 -0.54
N ASN A 235 6.74 14.02 -0.39
CA ASN A 235 7.45 13.94 0.89
C ASN A 235 6.79 12.94 1.86
N PHE A 236 6.58 11.71 1.41
CA PHE A 236 5.98 10.63 2.19
C PHE A 236 4.62 10.99 2.81
N GLY A 237 3.72 11.56 1.99
CA GLY A 237 2.38 12.04 2.39
C GLY A 237 2.35 13.38 3.14
N GLN A 238 3.49 14.02 3.43
CA GLN A 238 3.53 15.26 4.22
C GLN A 238 3.33 16.53 3.39
N ARG A 239 3.59 16.48 2.08
CA ARG A 239 3.44 17.61 1.17
C ARG A 239 2.18 17.41 0.33
N SER A 240 1.29 18.39 0.37
CA SER A 240 0.10 18.42 -0.47
C SER A 240 -0.23 19.85 -0.85
N SER A 241 -0.68 20.05 -2.09
CA SER A 241 -1.20 21.33 -2.60
C SER A 241 -2.42 21.82 -1.80
N PHE A 242 -3.13 20.90 -1.15
CA PHE A 242 -4.34 21.14 -0.37
C PHE A 242 -4.11 21.02 1.14
N ARG A 243 -2.87 21.17 1.64
CA ARG A 243 -2.53 21.05 3.07
C ARG A 243 -3.43 21.90 3.99
N LYS A 244 -3.88 23.08 3.53
CA LYS A 244 -4.79 23.97 4.31
C LYS A 244 -6.20 23.41 4.51
N LEU A 245 -6.60 22.42 3.71
CA LEU A 245 -7.89 21.75 3.78
C LEU A 245 -7.83 20.47 4.64
N LEU A 246 -6.62 20.06 5.04
CA LEU A 246 -6.41 18.93 5.93
C LEU A 246 -6.72 19.32 7.37
N GLY A 247 -7.27 18.37 8.11
CA GLY A 247 -7.58 18.46 9.53
C GLY A 247 -7.42 17.10 10.19
N ASP A 248 -7.64 17.02 11.51
CA ASP A 248 -7.33 15.84 12.31
C ASP A 248 -7.98 14.54 11.82
N SER A 249 -9.17 14.63 11.22
CA SER A 249 -9.88 13.49 10.62
C SER A 249 -9.10 12.78 9.51
N HIS A 250 -8.15 13.46 8.88
CA HIS A 250 -7.35 12.92 7.78
C HIS A 250 -6.04 12.29 8.24
N ARG A 251 -5.65 12.45 9.52
CA ARG A 251 -4.35 12.03 10.04
C ARG A 251 -4.10 10.54 9.82
N SER A 252 -5.07 9.68 10.15
CA SER A 252 -4.95 8.23 9.94
C SER A 252 -4.71 7.88 8.46
N THR A 253 -5.37 8.57 7.52
CA THR A 253 -5.19 8.32 6.09
C THR A 253 -3.83 8.81 5.60
N LEU A 254 -3.32 9.93 6.13
CA LEU A 254 -1.98 10.44 5.81
C LEU A 254 -0.89 9.53 6.36
N ASP A 255 -1.07 9.02 7.58
CA ASP A 255 -0.17 8.02 8.18
C ASP A 255 -0.16 6.76 7.30
N LEU A 256 -1.33 6.27 6.87
CA LEU A 256 -1.44 5.13 5.94
C LEU A 256 -0.70 5.37 4.61
N ILE A 257 -0.85 6.54 4.00
CA ILE A 257 -0.12 6.90 2.78
C ILE A 257 1.40 6.83 3.03
N SER A 258 1.87 7.42 4.13
CA SER A 258 3.28 7.40 4.51
C SER A 258 3.79 5.97 4.65
N TYR A 259 3.06 5.12 5.39
CA TYR A 259 3.42 3.71 5.59
C TYR A 259 3.46 2.95 4.27
N LEU A 260 2.46 3.14 3.41
CA LEU A 260 2.40 2.48 2.11
C LEU A 260 3.55 2.90 1.20
N GLU A 261 3.91 4.19 1.11
CA GLU A 261 5.04 4.67 0.31
C GLU A 261 6.37 4.09 0.80
N CYS A 262 6.55 4.01 2.12
CA CYS A 262 7.71 3.37 2.74
C CYS A 262 7.76 1.87 2.36
N LEU A 263 6.67 1.14 2.58
CA LEU A 263 6.60 -0.31 2.34
C LEU A 263 6.72 -0.66 0.86
N VAL A 264 6.17 0.15 -0.04
CA VAL A 264 6.34 0.00 -1.50
C VAL A 264 7.82 0.02 -1.87
N LEU A 265 8.57 0.99 -1.34
CA LEU A 265 9.99 1.09 -1.65
C LEU A 265 10.79 -0.07 -1.02
N VAL A 266 10.50 -0.46 0.23
CA VAL A 266 11.17 -1.61 0.87
C VAL A 266 10.92 -2.89 0.06
N GLU A 267 9.67 -3.18 -0.29
CA GLU A 267 9.29 -4.33 -1.11
C GLU A 267 9.99 -4.30 -2.48
N SER A 268 10.06 -3.12 -3.10
CA SER A 268 10.65 -2.99 -4.44
C SER A 268 12.15 -3.30 -4.51
N LEU A 269 12.84 -3.34 -3.36
CA LEU A 269 14.25 -3.73 -3.29
C LEU A 269 14.47 -5.23 -3.38
N ASP A 270 13.41 -6.04 -3.22
CA ASP A 270 13.43 -7.51 -3.31
C ASP A 270 14.57 -8.12 -2.48
N LEU A 271 14.59 -7.77 -1.18
CA LEU A 271 15.74 -7.99 -0.30
C LEU A 271 16.05 -9.48 -0.09
N ASP A 272 15.05 -10.35 0.04
CA ASP A 272 15.27 -11.80 0.11
C ASP A 272 15.99 -12.32 -1.14
N TRP A 273 15.53 -11.95 -2.34
CA TRP A 273 16.18 -12.40 -3.58
C TRP A 273 17.59 -11.81 -3.73
N LEU A 274 17.77 -10.52 -3.37
CA LEU A 274 19.07 -9.88 -3.36
C LEU A 274 20.05 -10.59 -2.41
N HIS A 275 19.60 -10.93 -1.20
CA HIS A 275 20.41 -11.64 -0.21
C HIS A 275 20.83 -13.02 -0.73
N ARG A 276 19.92 -13.77 -1.37
CA ARG A 276 20.25 -15.05 -2.03
C ARG A 276 21.27 -14.88 -3.14
N CYS A 277 21.15 -13.81 -3.95
CA CYS A 277 22.12 -13.50 -4.99
C CYS A 277 23.49 -13.19 -4.40
N HIS A 278 23.55 -12.43 -3.30
CA HIS A 278 24.80 -12.16 -2.57
C HIS A 278 25.47 -13.45 -2.07
N LEU A 279 24.72 -14.31 -1.35
CA LEU A 279 25.25 -15.56 -0.81
C LEU A 279 25.76 -16.53 -1.88
N LYS A 280 25.11 -16.54 -3.05
CA LYS A 280 25.45 -17.44 -4.18
C LYS A 280 26.28 -16.77 -5.28
N SER A 281 26.67 -15.51 -5.10
CA SER A 281 27.37 -14.70 -6.12
C SER A 281 26.66 -14.66 -7.49
N MET A 282 25.33 -14.57 -7.49
CA MET A 282 24.50 -14.45 -8.70
C MET A 282 24.29 -12.97 -9.10
N THR A 283 24.03 -12.73 -10.38
CA THR A 283 23.86 -11.37 -10.95
C THR A 283 22.46 -11.09 -11.51
N ASP A 284 21.49 -11.97 -11.24
CA ASP A 284 20.15 -11.92 -11.85
C ASP A 284 19.22 -10.85 -11.25
N HIS A 285 19.59 -10.28 -10.10
CA HIS A 285 18.81 -9.27 -9.39
C HIS A 285 18.75 -7.92 -10.14
N GLN A 286 17.61 -7.19 -10.12
CA GLN A 286 17.47 -5.93 -10.87
C GLN A 286 18.54 -4.88 -10.53
N LEU A 287 18.92 -4.78 -9.26
CA LEU A 287 19.95 -3.83 -8.79
C LEU A 287 21.35 -4.10 -9.35
N LEU A 288 21.61 -5.31 -9.84
CA LEU A 288 22.91 -5.72 -10.37
C LEU A 288 23.03 -5.56 -11.88
N LYS A 289 21.93 -5.21 -12.58
CA LYS A 289 21.87 -5.16 -14.04
C LYS A 289 22.34 -3.83 -14.63
N ASP A 290 22.21 -2.73 -13.89
CA ASP A 290 22.56 -1.38 -14.34
C ASP A 290 23.31 -0.60 -13.25
N THR A 291 24.63 -0.48 -13.44
CA THR A 291 25.53 0.19 -12.49
C THR A 291 25.26 1.69 -12.37
N ASP A 292 24.90 2.37 -13.45
CA ASP A 292 24.71 3.82 -13.44
C ASP A 292 23.40 4.17 -12.73
N ALA A 293 22.34 3.41 -13.01
CA ALA A 293 21.07 3.53 -12.30
C ALA A 293 21.21 3.16 -10.81
N LEU A 294 22.02 2.15 -10.48
CA LEU A 294 22.31 1.80 -9.08
C LEU A 294 23.03 2.96 -8.36
N GLN A 295 24.00 3.62 -9.00
CA GLN A 295 24.68 4.79 -8.44
C GLN A 295 23.75 6.00 -8.29
N GLN A 296 22.79 6.17 -9.20
CA GLN A 296 21.74 7.17 -9.04
C GLN A 296 20.90 6.86 -7.80
N LEU A 297 20.41 5.63 -7.66
CA LEU A 297 19.61 5.22 -6.53
C LEU A 297 20.38 5.37 -5.20
N ASP A 298 21.65 4.98 -5.17
CA ASP A 298 22.50 5.13 -3.98
C ASP A 298 22.65 6.59 -3.54
N ARG A 299 22.80 7.52 -4.49
CA ARG A 299 22.84 8.96 -4.20
C ARG A 299 21.51 9.45 -3.63
N SER A 300 20.38 9.02 -4.19
CA SER A 300 19.05 9.40 -3.69
C SER A 300 18.79 8.86 -2.29
N MET A 301 19.08 7.59 -2.05
CA MET A 301 18.91 6.94 -0.73
C MET A 301 19.83 7.56 0.33
N SER A 302 21.05 7.98 -0.04
CA SER A 302 21.98 8.68 0.85
C SER A 302 21.49 10.06 1.29
N CYS A 303 20.63 10.70 0.50
CA CYS A 303 20.09 12.02 0.80
C CYS A 303 18.85 11.94 1.73
N LEU A 304 18.39 10.74 2.08
CA LEU A 304 17.24 10.57 2.96
C LEU A 304 17.60 10.96 4.40
N GLY A 305 16.76 11.80 5.00
CA GLY A 305 16.83 12.17 6.42
C GLY A 305 15.68 13.08 6.83
N GLY A 306 15.46 13.24 8.13
CA GLY A 306 14.49 14.21 8.68
C GLY A 306 13.00 13.86 8.55
N ASN A 307 12.65 12.71 7.96
CA ASN A 307 11.29 12.19 7.86
C ASN A 307 11.24 10.77 8.45
N PRO A 308 10.33 10.45 9.40
CA PRO A 308 10.26 9.11 10.00
C PRO A 308 10.17 7.95 9.00
N ALA A 309 9.49 8.15 7.86
CA ALA A 309 9.36 7.14 6.80
C ALA A 309 10.72 6.76 6.17
N HIS A 310 11.72 7.62 6.26
CA HIS A 310 13.07 7.34 5.79
C HIS A 310 13.81 6.34 6.68
N GLY A 311 13.41 6.19 7.95
CA GLY A 311 14.07 5.27 8.88
C GLY A 311 14.17 3.84 8.35
N PRO A 312 13.04 3.18 8.05
CA PRO A 312 13.06 1.83 7.49
C PRO A 312 13.73 1.73 6.12
N LEU A 313 13.63 2.78 5.29
CA LEU A 313 14.32 2.84 3.99
C LEU A 313 15.84 2.87 4.13
N LEU A 314 16.35 3.58 5.14
CA LEU A 314 17.77 3.59 5.44
C LEU A 314 18.24 2.24 6.00
N LEU A 315 17.39 1.52 6.75
CA LEU A 315 17.69 0.15 7.20
C LEU A 315 17.69 -0.85 6.03
N SER A 316 16.75 -0.74 5.09
CA SER A 316 16.77 -1.60 3.90
C SER A 316 17.96 -1.27 3.01
N TRP A 317 18.31 0.01 2.84
CA TRP A 317 19.48 0.40 2.05
C TRP A 317 20.81 0.04 2.73
N LEU A 318 20.85 0.01 4.06
CA LEU A 318 21.98 -0.52 4.82
C LEU A 318 22.28 -1.97 4.42
N LEU A 319 21.25 -2.82 4.28
CA LEU A 319 21.39 -4.20 3.80
C LEU A 319 21.92 -4.23 2.36
N VAL A 320 21.28 -3.48 1.45
CA VAL A 320 21.71 -3.39 0.04
C VAL A 320 23.19 -3.01 -0.05
N ARG A 321 23.63 -1.96 0.65
CA ARG A 321 25.04 -1.55 0.65
C ARG A 321 25.98 -2.62 1.18
N SER A 322 25.59 -3.29 2.26
CA SER A 322 26.41 -4.32 2.88
C SER A 322 26.66 -5.52 1.96
N TRP A 323 25.72 -5.82 1.07
CA TRP A 323 25.78 -6.99 0.19
C TRP A 323 26.39 -6.71 -1.17
N ILE A 324 26.06 -5.57 -1.79
CA ILE A 324 26.40 -5.33 -3.20
C ILE A 324 27.15 -4.02 -3.47
N LEU A 325 27.38 -3.18 -2.46
CA LEU A 325 28.24 -1.98 -2.56
C LEU A 325 29.33 -1.98 -1.46
N PRO A 326 30.15 -3.05 -1.37
CA PRO A 326 31.16 -3.14 -0.32
C PRO A 326 32.19 -2.01 -0.45
N GLY A 327 32.53 -1.40 0.68
CA GLY A 327 33.45 -0.24 0.74
C GLY A 327 32.75 1.12 0.83
N THR A 328 31.46 1.19 0.52
CA THR A 328 30.63 2.38 0.80
C THR A 328 30.27 2.42 2.28
N GLY A 329 30.42 3.57 2.94
CA GLY A 329 30.13 3.71 4.36
C GLY A 329 28.68 3.37 4.72
N THR A 330 28.51 2.44 5.67
CA THR A 330 27.20 1.95 6.14
C THR A 330 26.79 2.54 7.50
N ALA A 331 27.76 2.89 8.36
CA ALA A 331 27.50 3.33 9.72
C ALA A 331 26.60 4.58 9.82
N GLY A 332 26.70 5.50 8.86
CA GLY A 332 25.85 6.70 8.81
C GLY A 332 24.38 6.38 8.61
N LEU A 333 24.06 5.40 7.75
CA LEU A 333 22.68 5.00 7.44
C LEU A 333 21.99 4.40 8.65
N GLY A 334 22.64 3.44 9.32
CA GLY A 334 22.09 2.81 10.52
C GLY A 334 21.86 3.82 11.64
N LYS A 335 22.83 4.71 11.91
CA LYS A 335 22.68 5.75 12.95
C LYS A 335 21.49 6.68 12.66
N GLU A 336 21.36 7.11 11.41
CA GLU A 336 20.30 8.04 11.02
C GLU A 336 18.93 7.35 11.03
N ALA A 337 18.85 6.08 10.61
CA ALA A 337 17.64 5.27 10.71
C ALA A 337 17.14 5.14 12.16
N LEU A 338 18.05 4.86 13.09
CA LEU A 338 17.73 4.73 14.51
C LEU A 338 17.32 6.07 15.13
N ARG A 339 17.93 7.18 14.70
CA ARG A 339 17.53 8.53 15.11
C ARG A 339 16.08 8.85 14.70
N MET A 340 15.60 8.25 13.61
CA MET A 340 14.24 8.40 13.09
C MET A 340 13.26 7.37 13.64
N ASP A 341 13.65 6.58 14.65
CA ASP A 341 12.83 5.53 15.28
C ASP A 341 12.24 4.55 14.27
N ALA A 342 13.08 4.04 13.37
CA ALA A 342 12.66 3.14 12.29
C ALA A 342 11.82 1.93 12.78
N PHE A 343 12.18 1.33 13.92
CA PHE A 343 11.41 0.22 14.49
C PHE A 343 10.07 0.67 15.08
N GLY A 344 10.01 1.83 15.73
CA GLY A 344 8.76 2.43 16.19
C GLY A 344 7.82 2.74 15.03
N TYR A 345 8.35 3.32 13.94
CA TYR A 345 7.58 3.61 12.73
C TYR A 345 6.97 2.34 12.11
N LEU A 346 7.75 1.25 11.98
CA LEU A 346 7.24 -0.03 11.49
C LEU A 346 6.19 -0.64 12.42
N ASN A 347 6.39 -0.54 13.73
CA ASN A 347 5.42 -1.02 14.71
C ASN A 347 4.10 -0.23 14.63
N ASP A 348 4.16 1.09 14.42
CA ASP A 348 2.96 1.91 14.25
C ASP A 348 2.26 1.61 12.93
N ALA A 349 3.02 1.36 11.85
CA ALA A 349 2.48 0.88 10.59
C ALA A 349 1.66 -0.40 10.80
N LEU A 350 2.24 -1.44 11.42
CA LEU A 350 1.55 -2.72 11.70
C LEU A 350 0.35 -2.60 12.65
N ARG A 351 0.17 -1.46 13.33
CA ARG A 351 -1.00 -1.17 14.18
C ARG A 351 -2.10 -0.42 13.43
N HIS A 352 -1.84 0.02 12.21
CA HIS A 352 -2.83 0.73 11.42
C HIS A 352 -3.99 -0.21 11.03
N PRO A 353 -5.27 0.18 11.20
CA PRO A 353 -6.42 -0.69 10.94
C PRO A 353 -6.49 -1.27 9.52
N ALA A 354 -5.91 -0.57 8.53
CA ALA A 354 -5.85 -1.03 7.14
C ALA A 354 -5.00 -2.30 6.94
N PHE A 355 -4.17 -2.67 7.91
CA PHE A 355 -3.31 -3.86 7.85
C PHE A 355 -3.76 -4.96 8.82
N PHE A 356 -4.99 -4.90 9.33
CA PHE A 356 -5.56 -5.96 10.16
C PHE A 356 -6.32 -6.99 9.32
N GLY A 357 -6.45 -8.21 9.86
CA GLY A 357 -7.13 -9.33 9.20
C GLY A 357 -6.15 -10.28 8.52
N ASP A 358 -6.69 -11.23 7.76
CA ASP A 358 -5.97 -12.33 7.09
C ASP A 358 -5.97 -12.20 5.55
N GLY A 359 -6.36 -11.02 5.05
CA GLY A 359 -6.35 -10.71 3.61
C GLY A 359 -4.94 -10.64 3.01
N VAL A 360 -4.86 -10.62 1.68
CA VAL A 360 -3.58 -10.69 0.95
C VAL A 360 -2.70 -9.48 1.27
N LEU A 361 -3.27 -8.28 1.33
CA LEU A 361 -2.53 -7.06 1.64
C LEU A 361 -1.97 -7.06 3.08
N PRO A 362 -2.76 -7.27 4.16
CA PRO A 362 -2.24 -7.46 5.51
C PRO A 362 -1.12 -8.51 5.59
N ASN A 363 -1.29 -9.67 4.95
CA ASN A 363 -0.27 -10.72 4.93
C ASN A 363 1.03 -10.23 4.30
N LYS A 364 0.93 -9.53 3.17
CA LYS A 364 2.10 -8.99 2.46
C LYS A 364 2.81 -7.92 3.27
N VAL A 365 2.08 -7.01 3.92
CA VAL A 365 2.68 -5.98 4.78
C VAL A 365 3.45 -6.59 5.96
N HIS A 366 2.85 -7.58 6.65
CA HIS A 366 3.54 -8.27 7.74
C HIS A 366 4.77 -9.04 7.23
N ALA A 367 4.69 -9.66 6.05
CA ALA A 367 5.83 -10.34 5.44
C ALA A 367 6.98 -9.38 5.10
N ILE A 368 6.70 -8.20 4.51
CA ILE A 368 7.71 -7.17 4.22
C ILE A 368 8.46 -6.76 5.49
N VAL A 369 7.71 -6.44 6.55
CA VAL A 369 8.32 -5.98 7.81
C VAL A 369 9.08 -7.11 8.49
N TYR A 370 8.54 -8.33 8.49
CA TYR A 370 9.22 -9.50 9.03
C TYR A 370 10.52 -9.79 8.28
N GLU A 371 10.50 -9.80 6.95
CA GLU A 371 11.67 -10.03 6.10
C GLU A 371 12.77 -8.99 6.37
N LEU A 372 12.43 -7.71 6.41
CA LEU A 372 13.39 -6.65 6.73
C LEU A 372 14.06 -6.89 8.08
N VAL A 373 13.27 -7.18 9.12
CA VAL A 373 13.82 -7.43 10.47
C VAL A 373 14.63 -8.72 10.52
N PHE A 374 14.15 -9.78 9.87
CA PHE A 374 14.86 -11.05 9.75
C PHE A 374 16.25 -10.85 9.14
N LEU A 375 16.33 -10.15 8.00
CA LEU A 375 17.57 -9.89 7.28
C LEU A 375 18.51 -8.95 8.05
N LEU A 376 17.98 -7.97 8.78
CA LEU A 376 18.77 -7.10 9.66
C LEU A 376 19.44 -7.89 10.79
N VAL A 377 18.70 -8.75 11.48
CA VAL A 377 19.25 -9.55 12.58
C VAL A 377 20.16 -10.67 12.07
N ALA A 378 19.92 -11.20 10.88
CA ALA A 378 20.81 -12.16 10.23
C ALA A 378 22.13 -11.53 9.75
N SER A 379 22.10 -10.27 9.31
CA SER A 379 23.27 -9.58 8.73
C SER A 379 24.10 -8.83 9.77
N PHE A 380 23.49 -8.39 10.87
CA PHE A 380 24.13 -7.56 11.88
C PHE A 380 23.85 -8.09 13.29
N ASN A 381 24.81 -7.88 14.19
CA ASN A 381 24.57 -8.12 15.61
C ASN A 381 23.43 -7.20 16.08
N HIS A 382 22.34 -7.76 16.60
CA HIS A 382 21.17 -7.00 17.05
C HIS A 382 21.49 -5.97 18.14
N ARG A 383 22.56 -6.17 18.93
CA ARG A 383 23.06 -5.16 19.89
C ARG A 383 23.65 -3.91 19.24
N SER A 384 24.00 -3.99 17.95
CA SER A 384 24.47 -2.84 17.16
C SER A 384 23.33 -2.07 16.50
N LEU A 385 22.10 -2.59 16.55
CA LEU A 385 20.90 -1.96 16.00
C LEU A 385 20.26 -0.95 16.98
N GLY A 386 21.07 -0.34 17.85
CA GLY A 386 20.60 0.66 18.81
C GLY A 386 19.92 0.07 20.06
N PRO A 387 19.05 0.83 20.73
CA PRO A 387 18.26 0.33 21.85
C PRO A 387 17.46 -0.90 21.43
N ILE A 388 17.45 -1.94 22.27
CA ILE A 388 16.88 -3.23 21.91
C ILE A 388 15.36 -3.28 22.12
N GLU A 389 14.82 -2.42 22.99
CA GLU A 389 13.41 -2.42 23.36
C GLU A 389 12.45 -2.13 22.18
N PRO A 390 12.70 -1.17 21.27
CA PRO A 390 11.89 -1.01 20.06
C PRO A 390 11.89 -2.26 19.16
N LEU A 391 13.03 -2.95 19.06
CA LEU A 391 13.15 -4.17 18.26
C LEU A 391 12.35 -5.32 18.88
N TYR A 392 12.40 -5.50 20.21
CA TYR A 392 11.54 -6.47 20.91
C TYR A 392 10.05 -6.16 20.73
N ARG A 393 9.64 -4.89 20.86
CA ARG A 393 8.23 -4.50 20.65
C ARG A 393 7.74 -4.81 19.23
N LEU A 394 8.56 -4.53 18.23
CA LEU A 394 8.26 -4.88 16.84
C LEU A 394 8.20 -6.40 16.64
N ALA A 395 9.15 -7.15 17.22
CA ALA A 395 9.16 -8.61 17.17
C ALA A 395 7.89 -9.21 17.81
N VAL A 396 7.48 -8.74 18.98
CA VAL A 396 6.22 -9.16 19.63
C VAL A 396 5.02 -8.90 18.72
N LYS A 397 4.96 -7.73 18.06
CA LYS A 397 3.86 -7.41 17.14
C LYS A 397 3.83 -8.33 15.91
N LEU A 398 5.01 -8.64 15.34
CA LEU A 398 5.16 -9.54 14.20
C LEU A 398 4.79 -10.98 14.55
N LEU A 399 5.28 -11.49 15.68
CA LEU A 399 5.07 -12.87 16.12
C LEU A 399 3.62 -13.17 16.54
N GLU A 400 2.80 -12.14 16.78
CA GLU A 400 1.36 -12.29 16.98
C GLU A 400 0.63 -12.63 15.67
N TYR A 401 1.23 -12.36 14.52
CA TYR A 401 0.60 -12.57 13.21
C TYR A 401 0.75 -14.03 12.73
N PRO A 402 -0.33 -14.72 12.32
CA PRO A 402 -0.31 -16.18 12.10
C PRO A 402 0.72 -16.67 11.07
N THR A 403 0.83 -16.02 9.92
CA THR A 403 1.77 -16.43 8.86
C THR A 403 3.21 -16.21 9.27
N VAL A 404 3.51 -15.08 9.92
CA VAL A 404 4.84 -14.77 10.45
C VAL A 404 5.25 -15.76 11.54
N ALA A 405 4.34 -16.09 12.47
CA ALA A 405 4.61 -17.10 13.50
C ALA A 405 4.88 -18.47 12.88
N GLN A 406 4.16 -18.84 11.81
CA GLN A 406 4.40 -20.08 11.10
C GLN A 406 5.81 -20.13 10.48
N ASP A 407 6.23 -19.04 9.84
CA ASP A 407 7.57 -18.96 9.23
C ASP A 407 8.68 -18.90 10.27
N PHE A 408 8.47 -18.20 11.39
CA PHE A 408 9.36 -18.23 12.55
C PHE A 408 9.65 -19.67 13.02
N TRP A 409 8.61 -20.50 13.17
CA TRP A 409 8.81 -21.90 13.58
C TRP A 409 9.48 -22.78 12.52
N LYS A 410 9.38 -22.44 11.24
CA LYS A 410 10.06 -23.18 10.15
C LYS A 410 11.55 -22.87 10.10
N GLU A 411 11.91 -21.59 10.18
CA GLU A 411 13.31 -21.14 10.11
C GLU A 411 14.13 -21.54 11.35
N GLY A 412 13.46 -21.61 12.51
CA GLY A 412 14.04 -22.09 13.76
C GLY A 412 14.82 -21.01 14.54
N GLU A 413 15.57 -21.46 15.55
CA GLU A 413 16.16 -20.58 16.57
C GLU A 413 17.49 -19.92 16.13
N SER A 414 18.08 -20.39 15.03
CA SER A 414 19.41 -19.97 14.57
C SER A 414 19.41 -18.81 13.59
N SER A 415 18.27 -18.17 13.34
CA SER A 415 18.15 -17.07 12.37
C SER A 415 17.09 -16.04 12.78
N GLY A 416 17.22 -14.81 12.24
CA GLY A 416 16.23 -13.74 12.37
C GLY A 416 15.79 -13.47 13.81
N LEU A 417 14.47 -13.45 14.05
CA LEU A 417 13.89 -13.22 15.38
C LEU A 417 14.22 -14.33 16.39
N GLY A 418 14.68 -15.50 15.95
CA GLY A 418 15.12 -16.60 16.82
C GLY A 418 16.27 -16.16 17.73
N HIS A 419 17.18 -15.33 17.23
CA HIS A 419 18.27 -14.77 18.04
C HIS A 419 17.78 -13.91 19.21
N LEU A 420 16.69 -13.15 19.01
CA LEU A 420 16.08 -12.36 20.08
C LEU A 420 15.39 -13.26 21.11
N LEU A 421 14.75 -14.35 20.66
CA LEU A 421 14.14 -15.31 21.58
C LEU A 421 15.21 -15.99 22.44
N VAL A 422 16.30 -16.47 21.83
CA VAL A 422 17.41 -17.11 22.56
C VAL A 422 18.04 -16.14 23.56
N GLU A 423 18.29 -14.88 23.20
CA GLU A 423 18.81 -13.91 24.16
C GLU A 423 17.81 -13.66 25.31
N ALA A 424 16.51 -13.57 25.02
CA ALA A 424 15.49 -13.41 26.04
C ALA A 424 15.43 -14.62 27.00
N GLU A 425 15.65 -15.84 26.50
CA GLU A 425 15.78 -17.05 27.31
C GLU A 425 17.02 -17.02 28.21
N GLU A 426 18.17 -16.58 27.68
CA GLU A 426 19.41 -16.43 28.46
C GLU A 426 19.28 -15.41 29.60
N MET A 427 18.36 -14.46 29.49
CA MET A 427 18.10 -13.45 30.51
C MET A 427 17.01 -13.85 31.53
N PHE A 428 16.31 -14.96 31.31
CA PHE A 428 15.19 -15.39 32.15
C PHE A 428 15.67 -16.13 33.41
N PRO A 429 15.10 -15.88 34.61
CA PRO A 429 13.97 -15.00 34.91
C PRO A 429 14.38 -13.58 35.30
N LEU A 430 15.67 -13.27 35.41
CA LEU A 430 16.15 -11.96 35.84
C LEU A 430 15.53 -10.79 35.04
N LYS A 431 15.40 -10.96 33.72
CA LYS A 431 14.58 -10.09 32.85
C LYS A 431 13.53 -10.95 32.13
N ALA A 432 12.41 -11.19 32.80
CA ALA A 432 11.38 -12.07 32.27
C ALA A 432 10.54 -11.48 31.13
N GLU A 433 10.33 -10.16 31.11
CA GLU A 433 9.38 -9.49 30.21
C GLU A 433 9.60 -9.80 28.72
N PRO A 434 10.81 -9.65 28.13
CA PRO A 434 11.01 -9.92 26.70
C PRO A 434 10.63 -11.35 26.29
N LEU A 435 11.03 -12.34 27.10
CA LEU A 435 10.71 -13.75 26.83
C LEU A 435 9.20 -13.99 26.91
N LEU A 436 8.57 -13.54 27.99
CA LEU A 436 7.15 -13.79 28.23
C LEU A 436 6.27 -13.11 27.17
N GLU A 437 6.61 -11.90 26.74
CA GLU A 437 5.86 -11.20 25.69
C GLU A 437 5.99 -11.87 24.33
N MET A 438 7.19 -12.30 23.94
CA MET A 438 7.42 -13.02 22.68
C MET A 438 6.68 -14.35 22.66
N LEU A 439 6.79 -15.14 23.74
CA LEU A 439 6.07 -16.41 23.86
C LEU A 439 4.54 -16.21 23.90
N ALA A 440 4.06 -15.15 24.55
CA ALA A 440 2.63 -14.84 24.56
C ALA A 440 2.11 -14.41 23.18
N ALA A 441 2.88 -13.63 22.42
CA ALA A 441 2.54 -13.27 21.04
C ALA A 441 2.47 -14.50 20.14
N LEU A 442 3.52 -15.34 20.16
CA LEU A 442 3.54 -16.61 19.46
C LEU A 442 2.33 -17.47 19.82
N ALA A 443 1.99 -17.58 21.10
CA ALA A 443 0.85 -18.37 21.54
C ALA A 443 -0.50 -17.84 21.03
N ARG A 444 -0.64 -16.52 20.84
CA ARG A 444 -1.86 -15.89 20.29
C ARG A 444 -2.00 -16.09 18.78
N ALA A 445 -0.90 -16.32 18.06
CA ALA A 445 -0.91 -16.41 16.60
C ALA A 445 -1.67 -17.62 16.06
N SER A 446 -1.57 -18.79 16.71
CA SER A 446 -2.35 -19.99 16.34
C SER A 446 -2.29 -21.08 17.39
N GLN A 447 -3.20 -22.06 17.31
CA GLN A 447 -3.20 -23.25 18.17
C GLN A 447 -1.91 -24.08 18.02
N HIS A 448 -1.39 -24.20 16.79
CA HIS A 448 -0.13 -24.89 16.54
C HIS A 448 1.03 -24.17 17.24
N SER A 449 1.11 -22.85 17.06
CA SER A 449 2.13 -22.01 17.69
C SER A 449 2.05 -22.06 19.23
N SER A 450 0.84 -22.04 19.79
CA SER A 450 0.62 -22.22 21.24
C SER A 450 1.18 -23.56 21.76
N SER A 451 1.01 -24.64 21.01
CA SER A 451 1.56 -25.95 21.38
C SER A 451 3.10 -25.94 21.38
N ASN A 452 3.71 -25.29 20.38
CA ASN A 452 5.17 -25.11 20.30
C ASN A 452 5.70 -24.28 21.47
N VAL A 453 5.01 -23.19 21.84
CA VAL A 453 5.34 -22.36 23.01
C VAL A 453 5.33 -23.18 24.30
N ILE A 454 4.30 -23.99 24.53
CA ILE A 454 4.22 -24.85 25.72
C ILE A 454 5.38 -25.85 25.76
N SER A 455 5.69 -26.47 24.63
CA SER A 455 6.82 -27.39 24.52
C SER A 455 8.14 -26.68 24.84
N ARG A 456 8.34 -25.49 24.29
CA ARG A 456 9.55 -24.69 24.46
C ARG A 456 9.73 -24.22 25.90
N PHE A 457 8.70 -23.64 26.49
CA PHE A 457 8.76 -23.11 27.86
C PHE A 457 9.02 -24.21 28.90
N ARG A 458 8.60 -25.45 28.63
CA ARG A 458 8.94 -26.61 29.48
C ARG A 458 10.38 -27.07 29.36
N ALA A 459 11.07 -26.69 28.29
CA ALA A 459 12.42 -27.13 27.94
C ALA A 459 13.42 -25.95 27.90
N LEU A 460 13.21 -24.92 28.73
CA LEU A 460 14.13 -23.78 28.79
C LEU A 460 15.57 -24.24 29.12
N PRO A 461 16.57 -23.79 28.35
CA PRO A 461 17.93 -24.34 28.43
C PRO A 461 18.70 -23.85 29.65
N CYS A 462 18.34 -22.68 30.19
CA CYS A 462 19.08 -22.06 31.29
C CYS A 462 18.17 -21.20 32.18
N PHE A 463 18.75 -20.72 33.28
CA PHE A 463 18.07 -19.93 34.29
C PHE A 463 19.07 -18.93 34.89
N LEU A 464 18.80 -17.64 34.72
CA LEU A 464 19.64 -16.53 35.17
C LEU A 464 19.10 -15.93 36.46
N GLU A 465 19.83 -16.12 37.56
CA GLU A 465 19.56 -15.48 38.85
C GLU A 465 20.72 -14.59 39.29
N PRO A 466 20.45 -13.56 40.11
CA PRO A 466 21.52 -12.87 40.82
C PRO A 466 22.29 -13.87 41.66
N LEU A 467 23.62 -13.90 41.53
CA LEU A 467 24.46 -14.62 42.49
C LEU A 467 24.14 -14.08 43.88
N ALA A 468 23.52 -14.90 44.72
CA ALA A 468 23.39 -14.60 46.14
C ALA A 468 24.80 -14.25 46.64
N LYS A 469 24.93 -13.13 47.37
CA LYS A 469 26.17 -12.85 48.08
C LYS A 469 26.41 -14.02 49.02
N VAL A 470 27.22 -14.99 48.59
CA VAL A 470 27.91 -15.89 49.51
C VAL A 470 28.77 -14.95 50.30
N VAL A 471 28.28 -14.55 51.47
CA VAL A 471 29.15 -14.11 52.54
C VAL A 471 30.06 -15.30 52.74
N LEU A 472 31.26 -15.22 52.17
CA LEU A 472 32.42 -15.95 52.63
C LEU A 472 32.60 -15.55 54.08
N LEU A 473 31.84 -16.19 54.98
CA LEU A 473 32.24 -16.40 56.35
C LEU A 473 33.45 -17.34 56.24
N LEU A 474 34.59 -16.76 55.85
CA LEU A 474 35.87 -17.15 56.39
C LEU A 474 35.77 -16.91 57.90
N LYS A 475 35.14 -17.85 58.60
CA LYS A 475 35.42 -18.06 60.01
C LYS A 475 36.86 -18.52 60.07
N HIS A 476 37.75 -17.55 60.29
CA HIS A 476 38.86 -17.79 61.21
C HIS A 476 38.27 -18.39 62.50
N VAL A 477 38.49 -19.68 62.72
CA VAL A 477 39.20 -20.26 63.88
C VAL A 477 39.60 -21.69 63.50
#